data_AF-A0A9N9ZH58-F1
#
_entry.id   AF-A0A9N9ZH58-F1
#
_cell.length_a   1.000
_cell.length_b   1.000
_cell.length_c   1.000
_cell.angle_alpha   90.00
_cell.angle_beta   90.00
_cell.angle_gamma   90.00
#
_symmetry.space_group_name_H-M   'P 1'
#
loop_
_entity.id
_entity.type
_entity.pdbx_description
1 polymer ?
#
loop_
_entity_poly.entity_id
_entity_poly.type
_entity_poly.pdbx_seq_one_letter_code
_entity_poly.pdbx_strand_id
1 'polypeptide(L)'
;MVQNGWYNTTFACLNPQASKIVGVFHMGLSWDIWAQVELGLACKRESDKNKGKDATILSEFTRQKRVYDGSNGRCDFLASYTMTQGGLRLHYFMDVKCLQKNKLPDFLNAVGLDVDKVKATTPLKEWADNVAYVGGHVMAISVSPVSDNRVERKMLQLAESKGITWEGSEGRGLPLGEEGTDRVILWTWSRTFIKTEKAQQAMASYVDWWKR
;
A
#
# COMPACT_ATOMS: atom_id res chain seq x y z
N MET A 1 -2.93 -16.77 -6.27
CA MET A 1 -2.20 -15.58 -5.78
C MET A 1 -2.69 -15.27 -4.38
N VAL A 2 -1.79 -15.23 -3.39
CA VAL A 2 -2.13 -14.80 -2.03
C VAL A 2 -2.30 -13.28 -2.09
N GLN A 3 -3.55 -12.81 -2.19
CA GLN A 3 -3.85 -11.38 -2.09
C GLN A 3 -3.44 -10.91 -0.68
N ASN A 4 -2.46 -10.00 -0.63
CA ASN A 4 -1.94 -9.39 0.58
C ASN A 4 -3.10 -8.78 1.40
N GLY A 5 -3.21 -9.07 2.70
CA GLY A 5 -4.25 -8.46 3.55
C GLY A 5 -4.28 -6.92 3.45
N TRP A 6 -3.11 -6.31 3.25
CA TRP A 6 -2.95 -4.89 2.98
C TRP A 6 -3.68 -4.39 1.71
N TYR A 7 -3.63 -5.17 0.63
CA TYR A 7 -4.27 -4.85 -0.65
C TYR A 7 -5.79 -4.74 -0.46
N ASN A 8 -6.38 -5.69 0.27
CA ASN A 8 -7.81 -5.71 0.57
C ASN A 8 -8.22 -4.55 1.50
N THR A 9 -7.45 -4.27 2.56
CA THR A 9 -7.71 -3.12 3.45
C THR A 9 -7.68 -1.79 2.69
N THR A 10 -6.72 -1.63 1.80
CA THR A 10 -6.59 -0.41 0.98
C THR A 10 -7.79 -0.25 0.06
N PHE A 11 -8.16 -1.32 -0.67
CA PHE A 11 -9.32 -1.31 -1.54
C PHE A 11 -10.61 -0.98 -0.77
N ALA A 12 -10.87 -1.70 0.32
CA ALA A 12 -12.07 -1.49 1.14
C ALA A 12 -12.14 -0.09 1.76
N CYS A 13 -10.98 0.54 2.00
CA CYS A 13 -10.91 1.92 2.48
C CYS A 13 -11.19 2.95 1.37
N LEU A 14 -10.58 2.79 0.20
CA LEU A 14 -10.56 3.84 -0.82
C LEU A 14 -11.70 3.71 -1.85
N ASN A 15 -12.15 2.49 -2.15
CA ASN A 15 -13.22 2.25 -3.14
C ASN A 15 -14.52 3.01 -2.79
N PRO A 16 -15.02 3.02 -1.53
CA PRO A 16 -16.19 3.81 -1.16
C PRO A 16 -15.97 5.33 -1.21
N GLN A 17 -14.72 5.80 -1.35
CA GLN A 17 -14.34 7.21 -1.35
C GLN A 17 -14.05 7.74 -2.77
N ALA A 18 -14.29 6.95 -3.83
CA ALA A 18 -13.94 7.31 -5.20
C ALA A 18 -14.48 8.69 -5.63
N SER A 19 -15.75 8.99 -5.30
CA SER A 19 -16.36 10.29 -5.60
C SER A 19 -15.66 11.46 -4.91
N LYS A 20 -15.24 11.30 -3.65
CA LYS A 20 -14.48 12.32 -2.91
C LYS A 20 -13.09 12.49 -3.50
N ILE A 21 -12.43 11.40 -3.88
CA ILE A 21 -11.11 11.42 -4.53
C ILE A 21 -11.19 12.23 -5.83
N VAL A 22 -12.20 11.96 -6.67
CA VAL A 22 -12.43 12.71 -7.91
C VAL A 22 -12.69 14.19 -7.64
N GLY A 23 -13.52 14.51 -6.64
CA GLY A 23 -13.78 15.89 -6.23
C GLY A 23 -12.50 16.64 -5.83
N VAL A 24 -11.70 16.06 -4.94
CA VAL A 24 -10.44 16.68 -4.47
C VAL A 24 -9.41 16.80 -5.60
N PHE A 25 -9.32 15.80 -6.48
CA PHE A 25 -8.49 15.87 -7.67
C PHE A 25 -8.87 17.07 -8.54
N HIS A 26 -10.16 17.30 -8.80
CA HIS A 26 -10.60 18.41 -9.65
C HIS A 26 -10.38 19.79 -9.04
N MET A 27 -10.34 19.89 -7.71
CA MET A 27 -9.96 21.09 -6.98
C MET A 27 -8.45 21.41 -7.08
N GLY A 28 -7.63 20.47 -7.58
CA GLY A 28 -6.20 20.67 -7.73
C GLY A 28 -5.43 20.70 -6.41
N LEU A 29 -6.01 20.18 -5.33
CA LEU A 29 -5.39 20.13 -4.01
C LEU A 29 -4.50 18.88 -3.87
N SER A 30 -3.43 18.99 -3.08
CA SER A 30 -2.72 17.80 -2.58
C SER A 30 -3.62 17.05 -1.60
N TRP A 31 -3.63 15.73 -1.71
CA TRP A 31 -4.48 14.84 -0.90
C TRP A 31 -3.74 13.63 -0.37
N ASP A 32 -2.41 13.63 -0.50
CA ASP A 32 -1.52 12.59 0.00
C ASP A 32 -1.67 12.41 1.52
N ILE A 33 -1.76 13.51 2.28
CA ILE A 33 -1.94 13.47 3.73
C ILE A 33 -3.29 12.89 4.11
N TRP A 34 -4.37 13.27 3.40
CA TRP A 34 -5.69 12.71 3.65
C TRP A 34 -5.71 11.21 3.37
N ALA A 35 -5.15 10.77 2.24
CA ALA A 35 -5.04 9.35 1.90
C ALA A 35 -4.26 8.57 2.96
N GLN A 36 -3.13 9.09 3.43
CA GLN A 36 -2.34 8.49 4.52
C GLN A 36 -3.16 8.35 5.81
N VAL A 37 -3.94 9.37 6.18
CA VAL A 37 -4.78 9.35 7.38
C VAL A 37 -5.91 8.33 7.25
N GLU A 38 -6.64 8.31 6.13
CA GLU A 38 -7.72 7.35 5.91
C GLU A 38 -7.22 5.91 5.93
N LEU A 39 -6.07 5.65 5.29
CA LEU A 39 -5.44 4.33 5.33
C LEU A 39 -5.05 3.93 6.75
N GLY A 40 -4.42 4.83 7.52
CA GLY A 40 -4.10 4.56 8.92
C GLY A 40 -5.32 4.28 9.79
N LEU A 41 -6.41 5.02 9.59
CA LEU A 41 -7.69 4.77 10.25
C LEU A 41 -8.29 3.41 9.82
N ALA A 42 -8.15 3.02 8.55
CA ALA A 42 -8.57 1.71 8.07
C ALA A 42 -7.76 0.58 8.73
N CYS A 43 -6.44 0.71 8.84
CA CYS A 43 -5.60 -0.26 9.57
C CYS A 43 -6.09 -0.47 11.00
N LYS A 44 -6.40 0.63 11.69
CA LYS A 44 -6.88 0.62 13.06
C LYS A 44 -8.25 -0.04 13.16
N ARG A 45 -9.20 0.33 12.30
CA ARG A 45 -10.55 -0.27 12.26
C ARG A 45 -10.49 -1.77 12.01
N GLU A 46 -9.66 -2.21 11.06
CA GLU A 46 -9.48 -3.64 10.78
C GLU A 46 -8.84 -4.37 11.96
N SER A 47 -7.88 -3.75 12.65
CA SER A 47 -7.36 -4.31 13.89
C SER A 47 -8.41 -4.40 15.00
N ASP A 48 -9.23 -3.37 15.17
CA ASP A 48 -10.22 -3.30 16.25
C ASP A 48 -11.32 -4.36 16.06
N LYS A 49 -11.75 -4.63 14.82
CA LYS A 49 -12.66 -5.74 14.47
C LYS A 49 -12.12 -7.13 14.83
N ASN A 50 -10.80 -7.23 14.97
CA ASN A 50 -10.08 -8.47 15.22
C ASN A 50 -9.61 -8.62 16.67
N LYS A 51 -9.85 -7.62 17.53
CA LYS A 51 -9.58 -7.72 18.96
C LYS A 51 -10.41 -8.84 19.60
N GLY A 52 -9.76 -9.65 20.45
CA GLY A 52 -10.39 -10.76 21.17
C GLY A 52 -10.60 -12.03 20.34
N LYS A 53 -10.15 -12.05 19.08
CA LYS A 53 -10.08 -13.25 18.23
C LYS A 53 -8.62 -13.73 18.21
N ASP A 54 -8.39 -15.01 17.91
CA ASP A 54 -7.06 -15.55 17.60
C ASP A 54 -6.55 -14.98 16.25
N ALA A 55 -6.37 -13.66 16.19
CA ALA A 55 -6.17 -12.88 14.99
C ALA A 55 -4.95 -11.95 15.11
N THR A 56 -4.57 -11.33 13.99
CA THR A 56 -3.50 -10.35 13.95
C THR A 56 -4.02 -8.99 14.43
N ILE A 57 -3.34 -8.38 15.40
CA ILE A 57 -3.72 -7.10 15.99
C ILE A 57 -2.66 -6.06 15.60
N LEU A 58 -3.08 -4.88 15.15
CA LEU A 58 -2.21 -3.74 14.93
C LEU A 58 -1.58 -3.35 16.26
N SER A 59 -0.27 -3.51 16.35
CA SER A 59 0.52 -3.22 17.54
C SER A 59 1.25 -1.88 17.43
N GLU A 60 1.59 -1.43 16.21
CA GLU A 60 2.21 -0.12 15.98
C GLU A 60 1.66 0.48 14.69
N PHE A 61 1.36 1.78 14.72
CA PHE A 61 1.19 2.59 13.53
C PHE A 61 1.98 3.88 13.70
N THR A 62 3.01 4.08 12.89
CA THR A 62 3.92 5.22 13.02
C THR A 62 4.09 5.92 11.68
N ARG A 63 3.78 7.22 11.62
CA ARG A 63 4.03 8.05 10.43
C ARG A 63 5.50 8.48 10.35
N GLN A 64 6.02 8.65 9.13
CA GLN A 64 7.36 9.19 8.89
C GLN A 64 8.46 8.43 9.66
N LYS A 65 8.32 7.09 9.70
CA LYS A 65 9.24 6.21 10.44
C LYS A 65 10.51 6.00 9.61
N ARG A 66 11.66 6.07 10.27
CA ARG A 66 12.92 5.59 9.70
C ARG A 66 12.92 4.07 9.72
N VAL A 67 12.97 3.47 8.54
CA VAL A 67 12.79 2.01 8.37
C VAL A 67 13.84 1.39 7.46
N TYR A 68 14.70 2.21 6.86
CA TYR A 68 15.68 1.81 5.86
C TYR A 68 17.08 1.98 6.44
N ASP A 69 17.82 0.88 6.57
CA ASP A 69 19.20 0.91 7.05
C ASP A 69 20.10 1.63 6.04
N GLY A 70 21.13 2.34 6.52
CA GLY A 70 22.08 3.07 5.67
C GLY A 70 21.52 4.29 4.92
N SER A 71 20.27 4.70 5.17
CA SER A 71 19.70 5.93 4.59
C SER A 71 18.97 6.81 5.62
N ASN A 72 18.74 8.08 5.26
CA ASN A 72 17.81 8.99 5.94
C ASN A 72 16.35 8.79 5.44
N GLY A 73 16.10 7.76 4.63
CA GLY A 73 14.80 7.50 4.05
C GLY A 73 13.77 7.18 5.13
N ARG A 74 12.59 7.78 4.98
CA ARG A 74 11.42 7.50 5.80
C ARG A 74 10.33 6.93 4.89
N CYS A 75 9.55 6.01 5.44
CA CYS A 75 8.27 5.66 4.83
C CYS A 75 7.20 6.63 5.30
N ASP A 76 6.17 6.83 4.50
CA ASP A 76 5.02 7.66 4.90
C ASP A 76 4.37 7.09 6.16
N PHE A 77 4.24 5.76 6.26
CA PHE A 77 3.88 5.09 7.51
C PHE A 77 4.36 3.64 7.61
N LEU A 78 4.54 3.20 8.85
CA LEU A 78 4.76 1.81 9.27
C LEU A 78 3.47 1.31 9.90
N ALA A 79 2.99 0.16 9.46
CA ALA A 79 2.01 -0.63 10.20
C ALA A 79 2.66 -1.94 10.66
N SER A 80 2.67 -2.16 11.97
CA SER A 80 3.13 -3.40 12.59
C SER A 80 1.93 -4.14 13.16
N TYR A 81 1.84 -5.42 12.85
CA TYR A 81 0.83 -6.29 13.42
C TYR A 81 1.47 -7.42 14.20
N THR A 82 0.89 -7.76 15.34
CA THR A 82 1.30 -8.90 16.15
C THR A 82 0.28 -10.02 15.99
N MET A 83 0.76 -11.21 15.68
CA MET A 83 -0.04 -12.44 15.69
C MET A 83 -0.24 -12.86 17.14
N THR A 84 -1.49 -12.95 17.59
CA THR A 84 -1.80 -13.39 18.97
C THR A 84 -1.30 -14.81 19.21
N GLN A 85 -1.42 -15.69 18.22
CA GLN A 85 -0.80 -17.02 18.24
C GLN A 85 0.68 -16.92 17.82
N GLY A 86 1.58 -17.30 18.71
CA GLY A 86 3.03 -17.36 18.46
C GLY A 86 3.80 -16.04 18.61
N GLY A 87 3.11 -14.92 18.86
CA GLY A 87 3.75 -13.63 19.19
C GLY A 87 4.58 -13.01 18.06
N LEU A 88 4.43 -13.51 16.82
CA LEU A 88 5.21 -13.07 15.67
C LEU A 88 4.74 -11.71 15.17
N ARG A 89 5.66 -10.92 14.61
CA ARG A 89 5.36 -9.60 14.05
C ARG A 89 5.33 -9.57 12.52
N LEU A 90 4.48 -8.73 11.96
CA LEU A 90 4.41 -8.43 10.54
C LEU A 90 4.61 -6.91 10.36
N HIS A 91 5.65 -6.50 9.65
CA HIS A 91 5.96 -5.09 9.39
C HIS A 91 5.69 -4.74 7.92
N TYR A 92 4.87 -3.71 7.72
CA TYR A 92 4.54 -3.15 6.42
C TYR A 92 5.01 -1.70 6.37
N PHE A 93 6.00 -1.41 5.53
CA PHE A 93 6.47 -0.05 5.25
C PHE A 93 5.78 0.46 4.00
N MET A 94 5.18 1.64 4.07
CA MET A 94 4.31 2.13 3.00
C MET A 94 4.66 3.54 2.60
N ASP A 95 4.74 3.73 1.29
CA ASP A 95 4.83 5.04 0.64
C ASP A 95 3.60 5.25 -0.22
N VAL A 96 2.96 6.40 -0.03
CA VAL A 96 1.71 6.76 -0.71
C VAL A 96 1.95 7.99 -1.55
N LYS A 97 1.50 7.93 -2.81
CA LYS A 97 1.52 9.06 -3.74
C LYS A 97 0.17 9.21 -4.41
N CYS A 98 -0.29 10.44 -4.49
CA CYS A 98 -1.59 10.77 -5.04
C CYS A 98 -1.43 11.69 -6.24
N LEU A 99 -2.05 11.35 -7.37
CA LEU A 99 -2.03 12.20 -8.55
C LEU A 99 -2.80 13.48 -8.27
N GLN A 100 -2.17 14.62 -8.53
CA GLN A 100 -2.80 15.94 -8.53
C GLN A 100 -3.12 16.37 -9.97
N LYS A 101 -4.12 17.22 -10.12
CA LYS A 101 -4.53 17.73 -11.44
C LYS A 101 -3.36 18.41 -12.15
N ASN A 102 -3.15 18.04 -13.41
CA ASN A 102 -2.05 18.54 -14.26
C ASN A 102 -0.63 18.23 -13.74
N LYS A 103 -0.47 17.26 -12.84
CA LYS A 103 0.83 16.91 -12.20
C LYS A 103 1.31 15.49 -12.50
N LEU A 104 0.94 14.95 -13.66
CA LEU A 104 1.31 13.58 -14.05
C LEU A 104 2.84 13.35 -14.06
N PRO A 105 3.70 14.22 -14.61
CA PRO A 105 5.15 14.02 -14.56
C PRO A 105 5.70 13.96 -13.13
N ASP A 106 5.27 14.88 -12.27
CA ASP A 106 5.69 14.95 -10.87
C ASP A 106 5.26 13.69 -10.09
N PHE A 107 4.03 13.23 -10.33
CA PHE A 107 3.50 12.00 -9.77
C PHE A 107 4.31 10.77 -10.19
N LEU A 108 4.59 10.60 -11.49
CA LEU A 108 5.37 9.46 -11.99
C LEU A 108 6.80 9.45 -11.43
N ASN A 109 7.42 10.63 -11.33
CA ASN A 109 8.75 10.77 -10.75
C ASN A 109 8.74 10.36 -9.26
N ALA A 110 7.79 10.86 -8.48
CA ALA A 110 7.67 10.53 -7.06
C ALA A 110 7.43 9.03 -6.82
N VAL A 111 6.53 8.41 -7.61
CA VAL A 111 6.29 6.96 -7.55
C VAL A 111 7.55 6.18 -7.91
N GLY A 112 8.27 6.59 -8.96
CA GLY A 112 9.52 5.96 -9.37
C GLY A 112 10.61 6.01 -8.30
N LEU A 113 10.74 7.14 -7.60
CA LEU A 113 11.67 7.30 -6.48
C LEU A 113 11.31 6.39 -5.30
N ASP A 114 10.02 6.23 -4.98
CA ASP A 114 9.59 5.32 -3.91
C ASP A 114 9.84 3.85 -4.27
N VAL A 115 9.66 3.47 -5.54
CA VAL A 115 10.04 2.12 -6.02
C VAL A 115 11.53 1.90 -5.87
N ASP A 116 12.38 2.84 -6.33
CA ASP A 116 13.83 2.73 -6.20
C ASP A 116 14.26 2.63 -4.72
N LYS A 117 13.63 3.43 -3.85
CA LYS A 117 13.85 3.41 -2.40
C LYS A 117 13.59 2.03 -1.82
N VAL A 118 12.43 1.42 -2.12
CA VAL A 118 12.08 0.07 -1.64
C VAL A 118 12.99 -1.01 -2.26
N LYS A 119 13.45 -0.86 -3.52
CA LYS A 119 14.40 -1.79 -4.17
C LYS A 119 15.83 -1.69 -3.63
N ALA A 120 16.28 -0.51 -3.22
CA ALA A 120 17.61 -0.32 -2.66
C ALA A 120 17.70 -0.70 -1.17
N THR A 121 16.55 -0.88 -0.51
CA THR A 121 16.46 -1.07 0.94
C THR A 121 16.94 -2.43 1.43
N THR A 122 17.52 -2.41 2.63
CA THR A 122 17.53 -3.53 3.58
C THR A 122 16.83 -3.08 4.88
N PRO A 123 15.89 -3.86 5.46
CA PRO A 123 15.25 -3.48 6.72
C PRO A 123 16.27 -3.37 7.86
N LEU A 124 16.06 -2.43 8.81
CA LEU A 124 16.92 -2.34 9.99
C LEU A 124 16.92 -3.66 10.78
N LYS A 125 18.08 -4.04 11.32
CA LYS A 125 18.28 -5.30 12.06
C LYS A 125 17.29 -5.48 13.22
N GLU A 126 16.89 -4.40 13.89
CA GLU A 126 15.91 -4.43 14.99
C GLU A 126 14.52 -4.95 14.56
N TRP A 127 14.20 -4.93 13.26
CA TRP A 127 12.96 -5.47 12.71
C TRP A 127 13.07 -6.95 12.30
N ALA A 128 14.23 -7.58 12.47
CA ALA A 128 14.47 -8.97 12.09
C ALA A 128 14.24 -9.96 13.24
N ASP A 129 14.18 -9.50 14.49
CA ASP A 129 14.00 -10.37 15.66
C ASP A 129 12.50 -10.66 15.89
N ASN A 130 12.14 -11.94 16.04
CA ASN A 130 10.74 -12.41 16.24
C ASN A 130 9.74 -11.94 15.17
N VAL A 131 10.23 -11.70 13.96
CA VAL A 131 9.41 -11.26 12.83
C VAL A 131 9.02 -12.43 11.93
N ALA A 132 7.77 -12.45 11.51
CA ALA A 132 7.24 -13.35 10.50
C ALA A 132 7.41 -12.74 9.09
N TYR A 133 7.11 -11.45 8.95
CA TYR A 133 7.09 -10.77 7.66
C TYR A 133 7.64 -9.35 7.76
N VAL A 134 8.44 -8.96 6.76
CA VAL A 134 8.82 -7.57 6.53
C VAL A 134 8.69 -7.27 5.05
N GLY A 135 7.89 -6.26 4.70
CA GLY A 135 7.65 -5.85 3.32
C GLY A 135 7.60 -4.35 3.14
N GLY A 136 8.15 -3.89 2.01
CA GLY A 136 8.03 -2.51 1.54
C GLY A 136 7.00 -2.41 0.43
N HIS A 137 6.15 -1.40 0.49
CA HIS A 137 4.99 -1.23 -0.36
C HIS A 137 4.97 0.18 -0.94
N VAL A 138 4.80 0.27 -2.24
CA VAL A 138 4.53 1.53 -2.94
C VAL A 138 3.07 1.52 -3.35
N MET A 139 2.39 2.61 -3.02
CA MET A 139 1.00 2.84 -3.36
C MET A 139 0.87 4.15 -4.11
N ALA A 140 0.37 4.08 -5.33
CA ALA A 140 0.05 5.25 -6.13
C ALA A 140 -1.45 5.27 -6.41
N ILE A 141 -2.10 6.40 -6.21
CA ILE A 141 -3.54 6.56 -6.48
C ILE A 141 -3.70 7.61 -7.56
N SER A 142 -4.38 7.26 -8.64
CA SER A 142 -4.55 8.15 -9.78
C SER A 142 -6.01 8.34 -10.16
N VAL A 143 -6.32 9.53 -10.66
CA VAL A 143 -7.58 9.84 -11.33
C VAL A 143 -7.30 10.07 -12.81
N SER A 144 -8.10 9.46 -13.68
CA SER A 144 -8.00 9.64 -15.13
C SER A 144 -9.39 9.64 -15.75
N PRO A 145 -9.63 10.40 -16.83
CA PRO A 145 -10.85 10.22 -17.63
C PRO A 145 -10.97 8.76 -18.11
N VAL A 146 -12.16 8.20 -18.13
CA VAL A 146 -12.43 6.83 -18.63
C VAL A 146 -12.03 6.70 -20.11
N SER A 147 -12.20 7.78 -20.87
CA SER A 147 -11.81 7.87 -22.29
C SER A 147 -10.31 8.09 -22.53
N ASP A 148 -9.52 8.36 -21.48
CA ASP A 148 -8.08 8.66 -21.60
C ASP A 148 -7.23 7.64 -20.81
N ASN A 149 -6.46 6.84 -21.55
CA ASN A 149 -5.54 5.86 -20.98
C ASN A 149 -4.12 6.40 -20.74
N ARG A 150 -3.87 7.72 -20.86
CA ARG A 150 -2.53 8.32 -20.72
C ARG A 150 -1.87 8.00 -19.39
N VAL A 151 -2.59 8.11 -18.28
CA VAL A 151 -2.06 7.81 -16.94
C VAL A 151 -1.66 6.34 -16.85
N GLU A 152 -2.54 5.45 -17.26
CA GLU A 152 -2.31 4.01 -17.27
C GLU A 152 -1.12 3.62 -18.15
N ARG A 153 -1.04 4.11 -19.38
CA ARG A 153 0.13 3.88 -20.26
C ARG A 153 1.43 4.33 -19.61
N LYS A 154 1.42 5.47 -18.92
CA LYS A 154 2.61 5.98 -18.23
C LYS A 154 2.99 5.18 -16.99
N MET A 155 2.00 4.68 -16.25
CA MET A 155 2.24 3.78 -15.12
C MET A 155 2.80 2.43 -15.58
N LEU A 156 2.34 1.89 -16.70
CA LEU A 156 2.89 0.67 -17.30
C LEU A 156 4.33 0.88 -17.80
N GLN A 157 4.60 2.00 -18.48
CA GLN A 157 5.97 2.38 -18.87
C GLN A 157 6.90 2.54 -17.67
N LEU A 158 6.40 3.14 -16.58
CA LEU A 158 7.15 3.23 -15.34
C LEU A 158 7.46 1.83 -14.79
N ALA A 159 6.48 0.94 -14.72
CA ALA A 159 6.68 -0.43 -14.26
C ALA A 159 7.75 -1.17 -15.07
N GLU A 160 7.69 -1.08 -16.40
CA GLU A 160 8.70 -1.64 -17.30
C GLU A 160 10.10 -1.07 -17.00
N SER A 161 10.23 0.27 -16.95
CA SER A 161 11.51 0.93 -16.66
C SER A 161 12.08 0.57 -15.29
N LYS A 162 11.22 0.26 -14.33
CA LYS A 162 11.59 -0.14 -12.98
C LYS A 162 11.71 -1.66 -12.82
N GLY A 163 11.40 -2.46 -13.84
CA GLY A 163 11.38 -3.92 -13.75
C GLY A 163 10.47 -4.42 -12.62
N ILE A 164 9.26 -3.89 -12.54
CA ILE A 164 8.22 -4.30 -11.59
C ILE A 164 6.94 -4.67 -12.33
N THR A 165 6.01 -5.30 -11.62
CA THR A 165 4.64 -5.53 -12.10
C THR A 165 3.70 -4.98 -11.04
N TRP A 166 2.78 -4.09 -11.44
CA TRP A 166 1.74 -3.61 -10.53
C TRP A 166 0.85 -4.77 -10.11
N GLU A 167 0.38 -4.76 -8.87
CA GLU A 167 -0.65 -5.67 -8.39
C GLU A 167 -1.99 -5.26 -9.00
N GLY A 168 -2.84 -6.24 -9.32
CA GLY A 168 -4.10 -6.03 -10.02
C GLY A 168 -4.29 -7.04 -11.15
N SER A 169 -5.40 -6.92 -11.87
CA SER A 169 -5.64 -7.78 -13.05
C SER A 169 -4.65 -7.40 -14.14
N GLU A 170 -3.90 -8.39 -14.63
CA GLU A 170 -2.95 -8.24 -15.76
C GLU A 170 -1.89 -7.13 -15.55
N GLY A 171 -1.61 -6.74 -14.29
CA GLY A 171 -0.64 -5.70 -13.99
C GLY A 171 -1.11 -4.26 -14.27
N ARG A 172 -2.42 -4.02 -14.38
CA ARG A 172 -3.01 -2.73 -14.78
C ARG A 172 -3.54 -1.89 -13.61
N GLY A 173 -3.13 -2.20 -12.39
CA GLY A 173 -3.71 -1.60 -11.18
C GLY A 173 -5.13 -2.07 -10.92
N LEU A 174 -5.73 -1.54 -9.87
CA LEU A 174 -7.06 -1.90 -9.39
C LEU A 174 -8.02 -0.72 -9.53
N PRO A 175 -9.09 -0.83 -10.32
CA PRO A 175 -10.14 0.18 -10.36
C PRO A 175 -10.84 0.28 -8.99
N LEU A 176 -10.92 1.50 -8.44
CA LEU A 176 -11.61 1.81 -7.19
C LEU A 176 -13.03 2.38 -7.39
N GLY A 177 -13.43 2.62 -8.64
CA GLY A 177 -14.72 3.20 -8.99
C GLY A 177 -14.61 4.25 -10.09
N GLU A 178 -15.78 4.63 -10.59
CA GLU A 178 -15.97 5.67 -11.60
C GLU A 178 -16.94 6.71 -11.06
N GLU A 179 -16.67 7.99 -11.29
CA GLU A 179 -17.53 9.10 -10.93
C GLU A 179 -17.61 10.04 -12.14
N GLY A 180 -18.81 10.22 -12.69
CA GLY A 180 -19.00 10.96 -13.94
C GLY A 180 -18.20 10.34 -15.08
N THR A 181 -17.21 11.08 -15.61
CA THR A 181 -16.33 10.64 -16.70
C THR A 181 -14.95 10.21 -16.23
N ASP A 182 -14.69 10.20 -14.92
CA ASP A 182 -13.39 9.89 -14.33
C ASP A 182 -13.42 8.54 -13.61
N ARG A 183 -12.28 7.84 -13.66
CA ARG A 183 -12.03 6.60 -12.91
C ARG A 183 -10.89 6.81 -11.93
N VAL A 184 -11.00 6.17 -10.78
CA VAL A 184 -9.93 6.10 -9.79
C VAL A 184 -9.23 4.75 -9.90
N ILE A 185 -7.91 4.76 -10.00
CA ILE A 185 -7.09 3.55 -10.08
C ILE A 185 -6.07 3.55 -8.96
N LEU A 186 -5.99 2.43 -8.26
CA LEU A 186 -4.99 2.11 -7.26
C LEU A 186 -3.88 1.27 -7.89
N TRP A 187 -2.65 1.75 -7.81
CA TRP A 187 -1.45 1.05 -8.27
C TRP A 187 -0.65 0.64 -7.04
N THR A 188 -0.48 -0.66 -6.83
CA THR A 188 0.33 -1.16 -5.72
C THR A 188 1.45 -2.03 -6.23
N TRP A 189 2.60 -1.92 -5.60
CA TRP A 189 3.71 -2.85 -5.80
C TRP A 189 4.37 -3.11 -4.45
N SER A 190 4.85 -4.32 -4.25
CA SER A 190 5.48 -4.72 -3.00
C SER A 190 6.76 -5.52 -3.21
N ARG A 191 7.67 -5.38 -2.25
CA ARG A 191 8.86 -6.22 -2.11
C ARG A 191 8.87 -6.82 -0.71
N THR A 192 8.96 -8.14 -0.66
CA THR A 192 9.17 -8.87 0.59
C THR A 192 10.65 -8.98 0.89
N PHE A 193 11.05 -8.61 2.11
CA PHE A 193 12.43 -8.72 2.59
C PHE A 193 12.62 -9.93 3.50
N ILE A 194 11.67 -10.16 4.41
CA ILE A 194 11.66 -11.31 5.32
C ILE A 194 10.33 -12.01 5.18
N LYS A 195 10.35 -13.34 5.04
CA LYS A 195 9.18 -14.21 5.07
C LYS A 195 9.58 -15.57 5.62
N THR A 196 9.29 -15.81 6.89
CA THR A 196 9.61 -17.10 7.52
C THR A 196 8.58 -18.18 7.15
N GLU A 197 8.94 -19.46 7.27
CA GLU A 197 7.97 -20.55 7.07
C GLU A 197 6.81 -20.47 8.09
N LYS A 198 7.12 -20.08 9.33
CA LYS A 198 6.10 -19.79 10.35
C LYS A 198 5.15 -18.67 9.90
N ALA A 199 5.67 -17.65 9.22
CA ALA A 199 4.83 -16.61 8.60
C ALA A 199 3.95 -17.15 7.49
N GLN A 200 4.47 -18.05 6.65
CA GLN A 200 3.67 -18.65 5.58
C GLN A 200 2.51 -19.48 6.14
N GLN A 201 2.75 -20.29 7.18
CA GLN A 201 1.72 -21.08 7.85
C GLN A 201 0.68 -20.17 8.53
N ALA A 202 1.14 -19.14 9.22
CA ALA A 202 0.28 -18.23 9.96
C ALA A 202 -0.47 -17.23 9.05
N MET A 203 0.08 -16.88 7.88
CA MET A 203 -0.61 -16.13 6.83
C MET A 203 -1.57 -17.03 6.03
N ALA A 204 -1.30 -18.32 5.88
CA ALA A 204 -2.20 -19.26 5.18
C ALA A 204 -3.51 -19.45 5.96
N SER A 205 -3.44 -19.59 7.29
CA SER A 205 -4.64 -19.60 8.15
C SER A 205 -5.37 -18.24 8.17
N TYR A 206 -4.66 -17.16 7.84
CA TYR A 206 -5.20 -15.80 7.76
C TYR A 206 -5.91 -15.50 6.42
N VAL A 207 -5.41 -16.01 5.29
CA VAL A 207 -6.00 -15.79 3.95
C VAL A 207 -7.39 -16.42 3.82
N ASP A 208 -7.65 -17.54 4.50
CA ASP A 208 -9.00 -18.12 4.57
C ASP A 208 -9.99 -17.27 5.37
N TRP A 209 -9.49 -16.35 6.19
CA TRP A 209 -10.28 -15.48 7.05
C TRP A 209 -10.79 -14.22 6.34
N TRP A 210 -10.04 -13.71 5.36
CA TRP A 210 -10.40 -12.52 4.55
C TRP A 210 -11.26 -12.83 3.32
N LYS A 211 -11.53 -14.12 3.06
CA LYS A 211 -12.43 -14.58 2.00
C LYS A 211 -13.86 -14.85 2.46
N ARG A 212 -14.13 -14.72 3.76
CA ARG A 212 -15.47 -14.83 4.37
C ARG A 212 -16.00 -13.43 4.66
#